data_AF-A0AAU1YH16-F1
#
_entry.id   AF-A0AAU1YH16-F1
#
_cell.length_a   1.000
_cell.length_b   1.000
_cell.length_c   1.000
_cell.angle_alpha   90.00
_cell.angle_beta   90.00
_cell.angle_gamma   90.00
#
_symmetry.space_group_name_H-M   'P 1'
#
loop_
_entity.id
_entity.type
_entity.pdbx_description
1 polymer ?
#
loop_
_entity_poly.entity_id
_entity_poly.type
_entity_poly.pdbx_seq_one_letter_code
_entity_poly.pdbx_strand_id
1 'polypeptide(L)'
;MTSTQEPPELTPRVPEVPGAPSVEYRVARIRRRLERLIGVAATEGNALTPLRNGDEIFAAMLDAIRRADHTVDMMTFVYWRGEIAREFAHALAERARAGVRVRLLLDGFGSRLIEAEQLETMEQAGVQVAWFRKPLYLSPLKQNHRCHRKVLVVDEETAFTGGVGIAQEWCGDARNENEWRDTHVEVRGPAVDGVAAAFAQNWAECHDELFDERDRFVEHRPQGNAIVQVVRGSASIGWQDMQTLIRVMLESAEERFRLATAYFSPDAYFVELLCATARRGVAVEILLPGPHTDKRVCQMAGQHHYESLTACGVKIYQYQPTMMHAKVITVDQVAALIGSTNLNRRSLDHDEEVMLAVLDEEFTAALDEHFDADIAVSELIRADRWKRRSVIQRAREAAVQPIRRFL
;
A
#
# COMPACT_ATOMS: atom_id res chain seq x y z
N MET A 1 43.04 20.71 35.20
CA MET A 1 41.89 21.12 34.37
C MET A 1 41.17 19.87 33.93
N THR A 2 40.29 19.37 34.78
CA THR A 2 39.51 18.15 34.58
C THR A 2 38.07 18.58 34.39
N SER A 3 37.61 18.51 33.13
CA SER A 3 36.24 18.88 32.73
C SER A 3 35.32 17.71 33.02
N THR A 4 34.43 17.88 34.00
CA THR A 4 33.32 16.97 34.28
C THR A 4 32.26 17.17 33.20
N GLN A 5 31.97 16.12 32.42
CA GLN A 5 30.82 16.08 31.52
C GLN A 5 29.56 15.72 32.33
N GLU A 6 28.51 16.54 32.21
CA GLU A 6 27.17 16.21 32.70
C GLU A 6 26.53 15.10 31.83
N PRO A 7 25.77 14.18 32.43
CA PRO A 7 25.07 13.13 31.69
C PRO A 7 23.86 13.70 30.91
N PRO A 8 23.47 13.07 29.79
CA PRO A 8 22.39 13.56 28.95
C PRO A 8 21.03 13.44 29.65
N GLU A 9 20.22 14.48 29.47
CA GLU A 9 18.87 14.63 29.99
C GLU A 9 17.95 13.52 29.43
N LEU A 10 17.46 12.64 30.32
CA LEU A 10 16.47 11.63 29.98
C LEU A 10 15.17 12.33 29.55
N THR A 11 14.73 12.05 28.32
CA THR A 11 13.38 12.39 27.86
C THR A 11 12.34 11.85 28.84
N PRO A 12 11.33 12.64 29.24
CA PRO A 12 10.36 12.20 30.23
C PRO A 12 9.51 11.06 29.65
N ARG A 13 9.65 9.86 30.22
CA ARG A 13 8.71 8.76 29.98
C ARG A 13 7.32 9.23 30.40
N VAL A 14 6.37 9.17 29.47
CA VAL A 14 4.95 9.37 29.76
C VAL A 14 4.54 8.36 30.85
N PRO A 15 3.88 8.79 31.94
CA PRO A 15 3.51 7.88 33.01
C PRO A 15 2.51 6.83 32.50
N GLU A 16 2.80 5.55 32.72
CA GLU A 16 1.86 4.46 32.49
C GLU A 16 0.59 4.68 33.33
N VAL A 17 -0.56 4.78 32.66
CA VAL A 17 -1.86 4.88 33.33
C VAL A 17 -2.20 3.52 33.94
N PRO A 18 -2.43 3.41 35.25
CA PRO A 18 -2.77 2.13 35.88
C PRO A 18 -4.05 1.55 35.27
N GLY A 19 -3.93 0.39 34.60
CA GLY A 19 -5.05 -0.34 34.00
C GLY A 19 -5.12 -0.30 32.47
N ALA A 20 -4.25 0.45 31.79
CA ALA A 20 -4.10 0.33 30.33
C ALA A 20 -3.40 -1.00 29.98
N PRO A 21 -3.88 -1.77 28.99
CA PRO A 21 -3.20 -2.97 28.54
C PRO A 21 -1.80 -2.64 28.02
N SER A 22 -0.81 -3.49 28.31
CA SER A 22 0.55 -3.31 27.80
C SER A 22 0.59 -3.35 26.26
N VAL A 23 1.61 -2.72 25.66
CA VAL A 23 1.87 -2.81 24.22
C VAL A 23 1.89 -4.26 23.74
N GLU A 24 2.60 -5.14 24.45
CA GLU A 24 2.67 -6.57 24.16
C GLU A 24 1.28 -7.22 24.12
N TYR A 25 0.40 -6.86 25.07
CA TYR A 25 -0.97 -7.36 25.07
C TYR A 25 -1.76 -6.85 23.85
N ARG A 26 -1.61 -5.57 23.49
CA ARG A 26 -2.28 -4.99 22.31
C ARG A 26 -1.82 -5.67 21.03
N VAL A 27 -0.52 -5.83 20.84
CA VAL A 27 0.11 -6.55 19.71
C VAL A 27 -0.41 -7.99 19.65
N ALA A 28 -0.35 -8.73 20.76
CA ALA A 28 -0.84 -10.11 20.82
C ALA A 28 -2.33 -10.21 20.50
N ARG A 29 -3.15 -9.27 21.00
CA ARG A 29 -4.59 -9.23 20.75
C ARG A 29 -4.90 -8.98 19.27
N ILE A 30 -4.24 -8.01 18.64
CA ILE A 30 -4.41 -7.70 17.20
C ILE A 30 -3.98 -8.92 16.38
N ARG A 31 -2.79 -9.46 16.63
CA ARG A 31 -2.27 -10.67 15.97
C ARG A 31 -3.29 -11.81 16.01
N ARG A 32 -3.79 -12.14 17.20
CA ARG A 32 -4.73 -13.26 17.38
C ARG A 32 -6.07 -13.03 16.69
N ARG A 33 -6.57 -11.80 16.63
CA ARG A 33 -7.79 -11.47 15.87
C ARG A 33 -7.57 -11.66 14.38
N LEU A 34 -6.45 -11.13 13.86
CA LEU A 34 -6.08 -11.24 12.46
C LEU A 34 -5.86 -12.69 12.03
N GLU A 35 -5.03 -13.47 12.75
CA GLU A 35 -4.77 -14.88 12.43
C GLU A 35 -6.06 -15.71 12.42
N ARG A 36 -6.98 -15.48 13.37
CA ARG A 36 -8.23 -16.24 13.47
C ARG A 36 -9.26 -15.88 12.40
N LEU A 37 -9.32 -14.62 11.98
CA LEU A 37 -10.33 -14.15 11.03
C LEU A 37 -9.85 -14.26 9.58
N ILE A 38 -8.56 -14.05 9.33
CA ILE A 38 -7.96 -14.16 7.98
C ILE A 38 -7.55 -15.60 7.69
N GLY A 39 -7.18 -16.39 8.70
CA GLY A 39 -6.73 -17.78 8.51
C GLY A 39 -5.30 -17.91 7.95
N VAL A 40 -4.54 -16.81 7.94
CA VAL A 40 -3.11 -16.79 7.55
C VAL A 40 -2.28 -16.53 8.80
N ALA A 41 -1.25 -17.33 9.06
CA ALA A 41 -0.36 -17.10 10.20
C ALA A 41 0.54 -15.88 9.97
N ALA A 42 0.83 -15.12 11.04
CA ALA A 42 1.87 -14.11 10.97
C ALA A 42 3.25 -14.77 11.12
N THR A 43 4.21 -14.25 10.37
CA THR A 43 5.63 -14.61 10.50
C THR A 43 6.31 -13.66 11.48
N GLU A 44 7.36 -14.13 12.14
CA GLU A 44 8.20 -13.34 13.05
C GLU A 44 9.60 -13.21 12.46
N GLY A 45 10.41 -12.31 12.99
CA GLY A 45 11.80 -12.19 12.57
C GLY A 45 12.01 -11.33 11.33
N ASN A 46 11.08 -10.42 10.99
CA ASN A 46 11.15 -9.64 9.76
C ASN A 46 11.84 -8.30 9.98
N ALA A 47 12.57 -7.84 8.96
CA ALA A 47 13.03 -6.46 8.84
C ALA A 47 12.21 -5.76 7.77
N LEU A 48 11.71 -4.56 8.07
CA LEU A 48 10.96 -3.73 7.14
C LEU A 48 11.56 -2.33 7.11
N THR A 49 11.79 -1.82 5.90
CA THR A 49 12.22 -0.43 5.71
C THR A 49 11.12 0.31 4.95
N PRO A 50 10.43 1.28 5.57
CA PRO A 50 9.48 2.12 4.86
C PRO A 50 10.26 3.04 3.91
N LEU A 51 9.87 3.04 2.63
CA LEU A 51 10.48 3.84 1.57
C LEU A 51 9.50 4.95 1.17
N ARG A 52 9.96 6.20 1.22
CA ARG A 52 9.15 7.38 0.93
C ARG A 52 9.48 7.95 -0.44
N ASN A 53 8.44 8.09 -1.28
CA ASN A 53 8.51 8.73 -2.60
C ASN A 53 9.51 8.07 -3.57
N GLY A 54 9.52 8.53 -4.82
CA GLY A 54 10.29 7.91 -5.90
C GLY A 54 11.80 7.86 -5.65
N ASP A 55 12.36 8.90 -5.03
CA ASP A 55 13.81 9.02 -4.80
C ASP A 55 14.34 7.89 -3.88
N GLU A 56 13.57 7.45 -2.87
CA GLU A 56 13.93 6.29 -2.04
C GLU A 56 13.43 4.97 -2.63
N ILE A 57 12.17 4.95 -3.09
CA ILE A 57 11.50 3.71 -3.54
C ILE A 57 12.22 3.12 -4.74
N PHE A 58 12.44 3.90 -5.79
CA PHE A 58 13.01 3.39 -7.02
C PHE A 58 14.50 3.11 -6.89
N ALA A 59 15.23 3.91 -6.11
CA ALA A 59 16.64 3.66 -5.84
C ALA A 59 16.85 2.29 -5.18
N ALA A 60 16.07 1.97 -4.14
CA ALA A 60 16.14 0.68 -3.46
C ALA A 60 15.75 -0.49 -4.38
N MET A 61 14.64 -0.37 -5.12
CA MET A 61 14.19 -1.41 -6.06
C MET A 61 15.22 -1.67 -7.17
N LEU A 62 15.78 -0.62 -7.77
CA LEU A 62 16.77 -0.75 -8.85
C LEU A 62 18.10 -1.28 -8.33
N ASP A 63 18.55 -0.89 -7.13
CA ASP A 63 19.76 -1.46 -6.52
C ASP A 63 19.57 -2.97 -6.25
N ALA A 64 18.42 -3.37 -5.71
CA ALA A 64 18.10 -4.78 -5.51
C ALA A 64 18.12 -5.56 -6.83
N ILE A 65 17.44 -5.07 -7.88
CA ILE A 65 17.47 -5.70 -9.20
C ILE A 65 18.90 -5.83 -9.72
N ARG A 66 19.70 -4.76 -9.68
CA ARG A 66 21.09 -4.77 -10.20
C ARG A 66 22.00 -5.74 -9.44
N ARG A 67 21.71 -6.01 -8.17
CA ARG A 67 22.44 -6.97 -7.33
C ARG A 67 21.93 -8.41 -7.42
N ALA A 68 20.82 -8.64 -8.14
CA ALA A 68 20.25 -9.98 -8.26
C ALA A 68 21.26 -10.97 -8.86
N ASP A 69 21.36 -12.13 -8.21
CA ASP A 69 22.28 -13.22 -8.59
C ASP A 69 21.55 -14.44 -9.17
N HIS A 70 20.26 -14.62 -8.86
CA HIS A 70 19.51 -15.83 -9.17
C HIS A 70 18.17 -15.56 -9.86
N THR A 71 17.30 -14.78 -9.22
CA THR A 71 15.92 -14.58 -9.66
C THR A 71 15.43 -13.15 -9.43
N VAL A 72 14.59 -12.67 -10.34
CA VAL A 72 13.83 -11.43 -10.20
C VAL A 72 12.40 -11.70 -10.65
N ASP A 73 11.45 -11.57 -9.74
CA ASP A 73 10.02 -11.74 -9.97
C ASP A 73 9.30 -10.42 -9.70
N MET A 74 8.80 -9.78 -10.75
CA MET A 74 8.16 -8.47 -10.66
C MET A 74 6.75 -8.50 -11.22
N MET A 75 5.79 -7.97 -10.46
CA MET A 75 4.46 -7.63 -10.97
C MET A 75 4.12 -6.17 -10.66
N THR A 76 3.43 -5.53 -11.59
CA THR A 76 2.89 -4.19 -11.35
C THR A 76 1.60 -3.95 -12.15
N PHE A 77 0.72 -3.14 -11.57
CA PHE A 77 -0.45 -2.62 -12.27
C PHE A 77 -0.06 -1.59 -13.32
N VAL A 78 0.71 -0.56 -12.93
CA VAL A 78 1.15 0.54 -13.80
C VAL A 78 2.61 0.32 -14.19
N TYR A 79 2.83 0.20 -15.49
CA TYR A 79 4.12 0.34 -16.15
C TYR A 79 3.89 1.17 -17.42
N TRP A 80 4.33 2.43 -17.41
CA TRP A 80 4.03 3.39 -18.48
C TRP A 80 5.28 3.88 -19.21
N ARG A 81 5.64 5.15 -19.00
CA ARG A 81 6.62 5.91 -19.78
C ARG A 81 7.47 6.76 -18.84
N GLY A 82 8.56 7.29 -19.37
CA GLY A 82 9.50 8.13 -18.65
C GLY A 82 10.86 7.47 -18.50
N GLU A 83 11.80 8.21 -17.90
CA GLU A 83 13.15 7.70 -17.69
C GLU A 83 13.13 6.48 -16.76
N ILE A 84 12.30 6.53 -15.71
CA ILE A 84 12.24 5.45 -14.73
C ILE A 84 11.77 4.12 -15.34
N ALA A 85 10.79 4.16 -16.25
CA ALA A 85 10.33 2.97 -16.97
C ALA A 85 11.46 2.39 -17.83
N ARG A 86 12.25 3.25 -18.50
CA ARG A 86 13.43 2.82 -19.25
C ARG A 86 14.51 2.25 -18.35
N GLU A 87 14.78 2.84 -17.19
CA GLU A 87 15.76 2.32 -16.23
C GLU A 87 15.40 0.92 -15.72
N PHE A 88 14.13 0.69 -15.35
CA PHE A 88 13.65 -0.64 -14.97
C PHE A 88 13.81 -1.65 -16.11
N ALA A 89 13.38 -1.29 -17.33
CA ALA A 89 13.50 -2.18 -18.49
C ALA A 89 14.96 -2.57 -18.77
N HIS A 90 15.88 -1.61 -18.70
CA HIS A 90 17.30 -1.87 -18.89
C HIS A 90 17.90 -2.72 -17.76
N ALA A 91 17.55 -2.45 -16.50
CA ALA A 91 18.05 -3.22 -15.36
C ALA A 91 17.58 -4.69 -15.42
N LEU A 92 16.30 -4.92 -15.71
CA LEU A 92 15.73 -6.25 -15.89
C LEU A 92 16.37 -6.99 -17.08
N ALA A 93 16.52 -6.32 -18.22
CA ALA A 93 17.16 -6.87 -19.41
C ALA A 93 18.65 -7.20 -19.16
N GLU A 94 19.36 -6.35 -18.44
CA GLU A 94 20.77 -6.58 -18.12
C GLU A 94 20.94 -7.80 -17.22
N ARG A 95 20.14 -7.94 -16.15
CA ARG A 95 20.15 -9.14 -15.30
C ARG A 95 19.80 -10.41 -16.06
N ALA A 96 18.80 -10.36 -16.95
CA ALA A 96 18.45 -11.50 -17.79
C ALA A 96 19.62 -11.94 -18.68
N ARG A 97 20.35 -10.99 -19.31
CA ARG A 97 21.56 -11.28 -20.09
C ARG A 97 22.71 -11.82 -19.23
N ALA A 98 22.81 -11.39 -17.98
CA ALA A 98 23.75 -11.91 -17.00
C ALA A 98 23.39 -13.34 -16.52
N GLY A 99 22.27 -13.90 -16.99
CA GLY A 99 21.86 -15.26 -16.70
C GLY A 99 20.94 -15.39 -15.50
N VAL A 100 20.48 -14.29 -14.88
CA VAL A 100 19.44 -14.27 -13.83
C VAL A 100 18.08 -14.58 -14.45
N ARG A 101 17.23 -15.36 -13.77
CA ARG A 101 15.85 -15.58 -14.24
C ARG A 101 15.01 -14.35 -13.92
N VAL A 102 14.43 -13.74 -14.95
CA VAL A 102 13.59 -12.55 -14.77
C VAL A 102 12.18 -12.83 -15.28
N ARG A 103 11.17 -12.75 -14.39
CA ARG A 103 9.75 -12.81 -14.75
C ARG A 103 9.09 -11.46 -14.49
N LEU A 104 8.39 -10.95 -15.50
CA LEU A 104 7.64 -9.71 -15.43
C LEU A 104 6.16 -9.97 -15.74
N LEU A 105 5.29 -9.68 -14.78
CA LEU A 105 3.84 -9.78 -14.94
C LEU A 105 3.21 -8.38 -15.00
N LEU A 106 2.55 -8.08 -16.12
CA LEU A 106 1.92 -6.79 -16.37
C LEU A 106 0.39 -6.91 -16.38
N ASP A 107 -0.30 -5.98 -15.73
CA ASP A 107 -1.76 -5.86 -15.86
C ASP A 107 -2.14 -5.32 -17.24
N GLY A 108 -3.07 -6.00 -17.92
CA GLY A 108 -3.49 -5.63 -19.28
C GLY A 108 -4.19 -4.28 -19.37
N PHE A 109 -4.81 -3.77 -18.30
CA PHE A 109 -5.43 -2.45 -18.30
C PHE A 109 -4.44 -1.38 -17.85
N GLY A 110 -3.78 -1.61 -16.72
CA GLY A 110 -2.86 -0.65 -16.11
C GLY A 110 -1.59 -0.43 -16.91
N SER A 111 -1.06 -1.46 -17.58
CA SER A 111 0.20 -1.38 -18.34
C SER A 111 0.00 -1.20 -19.85
N ARG A 112 -1.21 -0.84 -20.30
CA ARG A 112 -1.53 -0.61 -21.73
C ARG A 112 -0.72 0.52 -22.41
N LEU A 113 -0.08 1.37 -21.61
CA LEU A 113 0.69 2.54 -22.08
C LEU A 113 2.20 2.29 -22.12
N ILE A 114 2.66 1.09 -21.75
CA ILE A 114 4.07 0.70 -21.83
C ILE A 114 4.59 0.88 -23.27
N GLU A 115 5.83 1.32 -23.39
CA GLU A 115 6.45 1.54 -24.70
C GLU A 115 6.87 0.19 -25.31
N ALA A 116 6.54 -0.02 -26.59
CA ALA A 116 6.83 -1.28 -27.29
C ALA A 116 8.34 -1.60 -27.29
N GLU A 117 9.19 -0.58 -27.46
CA GLU A 117 10.64 -0.71 -27.42
C GLU A 117 11.15 -1.26 -26.06
N GLN A 118 10.52 -0.88 -24.95
CA GLN A 118 10.88 -1.39 -23.62
C GLN A 118 10.54 -2.87 -23.49
N LEU A 119 9.34 -3.27 -23.96
CA LEU A 119 8.93 -4.68 -24.01
C LEU A 119 9.87 -5.51 -24.88
N GLU A 120 10.14 -5.05 -26.10
CA GLU A 120 11.04 -5.73 -27.04
C GLU A 120 12.45 -5.87 -26.45
N THR A 121 12.97 -4.83 -25.79
CA THR A 121 14.28 -4.85 -25.14
C THR A 121 14.36 -5.92 -24.06
N MET A 122 13.31 -6.04 -23.23
CA MET A 122 13.24 -7.03 -22.15
C MET A 122 13.08 -8.46 -22.71
N GLU A 123 12.15 -8.66 -23.65
CA GLU A 123 11.91 -9.97 -24.25
C GLU A 123 13.14 -10.50 -25.00
N GLN A 124 13.82 -9.65 -25.79
CA GLN A 124 15.06 -10.02 -26.49
C GLN A 124 16.22 -10.33 -25.54
N ALA A 125 16.21 -9.77 -24.33
CA ALA A 125 17.19 -10.05 -23.31
C ALA A 125 16.92 -11.35 -22.52
N GLY A 126 15.76 -11.98 -22.74
CA GLY A 126 15.37 -13.21 -22.05
C GLY A 126 14.47 -13.00 -20.83
N VAL A 127 13.91 -11.79 -20.63
CA VAL A 127 12.87 -11.57 -19.62
C VAL A 127 11.58 -12.28 -20.05
N GLN A 128 11.01 -13.07 -19.14
CA GLN A 128 9.74 -13.76 -19.35
C GLN A 128 8.59 -12.78 -19.05
N VAL A 129 7.98 -12.22 -20.09
CA VAL A 129 6.86 -11.27 -19.93
C VAL A 129 5.52 -11.98 -20.04
N ALA A 130 4.70 -11.89 -19.00
CA ALA A 130 3.33 -12.38 -18.99
C ALA A 130 2.32 -11.23 -18.77
N TRP A 131 1.08 -11.46 -19.21
CA TRP A 131 0.01 -10.46 -19.14
C TRP A 131 -1.19 -10.97 -18.37
N PHE A 132 -1.49 -10.33 -17.23
CA PHE A 132 -2.74 -10.56 -16.54
C PHE A 132 -3.89 -9.91 -17.30
N ARG A 133 -4.83 -10.73 -17.80
CA ARG A 133 -6.00 -10.29 -18.60
C ARG A 133 -5.60 -9.43 -19.82
N LYS A 134 -4.76 -9.98 -20.70
CA LYS A 134 -4.21 -9.33 -21.91
C LYS A 134 -5.29 -8.54 -22.72
N PRO A 135 -4.98 -7.32 -23.21
CA PRO A 135 -5.96 -6.41 -23.83
C PRO A 135 -6.75 -6.95 -25.03
N LEU A 136 -6.26 -8.01 -25.70
CA LEU A 136 -6.85 -8.54 -26.95
C LEU A 136 -7.99 -9.54 -26.72
N TYR A 137 -8.17 -10.08 -25.50
CA TYR A 137 -9.15 -11.13 -25.18
C TYR A 137 -10.33 -10.57 -24.35
N LEU A 138 -10.96 -9.51 -24.86
CA LEU A 138 -11.98 -8.70 -24.19
C LEU A 138 -13.32 -9.43 -23.98
N SER A 139 -13.45 -10.18 -22.88
CA SER A 139 -14.76 -10.50 -22.30
C SER A 139 -15.10 -9.48 -21.19
N PRO A 140 -16.22 -8.74 -21.27
CA PRO A 140 -16.58 -7.71 -20.29
C PRO A 140 -16.68 -8.21 -18.84
N LEU A 141 -16.95 -9.50 -18.63
CA LEU A 141 -17.08 -10.12 -17.29
C LEU A 141 -15.73 -10.45 -16.66
N LYS A 142 -14.71 -10.81 -17.45
CA LYS A 142 -13.34 -11.08 -16.96
C LYS A 142 -12.56 -9.79 -16.69
N GLN A 143 -13.07 -8.65 -17.16
CA GLN A 143 -12.41 -7.34 -17.14
C GLN A 143 -12.61 -6.55 -15.84
N ASN A 144 -13.54 -6.99 -14.99
CA ASN A 144 -13.81 -6.26 -13.74
C ASN A 144 -12.71 -6.50 -12.68
N HIS A 145 -11.89 -7.55 -12.83
CA HIS A 145 -10.78 -7.85 -11.92
C HIS A 145 -9.48 -7.31 -12.51
N ARG A 146 -8.71 -6.57 -11.70
CA ARG A 146 -7.38 -6.08 -12.08
C ARG A 146 -6.34 -6.64 -11.14
N CYS A 147 -5.14 -6.89 -11.68
CA CYS A 147 -3.97 -7.12 -10.86
C CYS A 147 -3.52 -5.77 -10.32
N HIS A 148 -3.99 -5.41 -9.12
CA HIS A 148 -3.63 -4.14 -8.47
C HIS A 148 -2.48 -4.31 -7.47
N ARG A 149 -1.93 -5.52 -7.33
CA ARG A 149 -0.72 -5.83 -6.56
C ARG A 149 0.52 -5.18 -7.19
N LYS A 150 1.46 -4.81 -6.33
CA LYS A 150 2.82 -4.41 -6.72
C LYS A 150 3.78 -5.22 -5.89
N VAL A 151 4.56 -6.04 -6.57
CA VAL A 151 5.49 -6.97 -5.95
C VAL A 151 6.76 -6.97 -6.78
N LEU A 152 7.88 -6.86 -6.10
CA LEU A 152 9.20 -7.19 -6.63
C LEU A 152 9.84 -8.14 -5.62
N VAL A 153 10.24 -9.32 -6.05
CA VAL A 153 11.00 -10.28 -5.25
C VAL A 153 12.33 -10.52 -5.96
N VAL A 154 13.42 -10.36 -5.22
CA VAL A 154 14.78 -10.56 -5.71
C VAL A 154 15.43 -11.68 -4.91
N ASP A 155 15.92 -12.68 -5.63
CA ASP A 155 16.63 -13.87 -5.15
C ASP A 155 15.87 -14.66 -4.08
N GLU A 156 14.54 -14.50 -4.01
CA GLU A 156 13.69 -15.03 -2.94
C GLU A 156 14.09 -14.56 -1.53
N GLU A 157 14.92 -13.52 -1.40
CA GLU A 157 15.48 -13.04 -0.13
C GLU A 157 15.05 -11.62 0.24
N THR A 158 14.77 -10.78 -0.76
CA THR A 158 14.32 -9.40 -0.58
C THR A 158 13.04 -9.18 -1.37
N ALA A 159 12.03 -8.59 -0.74
CA ALA A 159 10.77 -8.28 -1.38
C ALA A 159 10.38 -6.81 -1.22
N PHE A 160 9.62 -6.29 -2.17
CA PHE A 160 9.07 -4.94 -2.13
C PHE A 160 7.57 -4.95 -2.40
N THR A 161 6.81 -4.17 -1.63
CA THR A 161 5.38 -3.96 -1.89
C THR A 161 4.86 -2.62 -1.35
N GLY A 162 3.70 -2.17 -1.85
CA GLY A 162 3.12 -0.85 -1.53
C GLY A 162 2.28 -0.27 -2.68
N GLY A 163 2.21 1.06 -2.76
CA GLY A 163 1.30 1.77 -3.66
C GLY A 163 1.84 2.13 -5.05
N VAL A 164 3.15 2.13 -5.24
CA VAL A 164 3.88 2.78 -6.35
C VAL A 164 3.54 2.20 -7.73
N GLY A 165 3.52 3.03 -8.77
CA GLY A 165 3.51 2.60 -10.17
C GLY A 165 4.87 2.90 -10.84
N ILE A 166 5.21 2.18 -11.90
CA ILE A 166 6.43 2.45 -12.69
C ILE A 166 6.11 3.50 -13.75
N ALA A 167 6.23 4.76 -13.36
CA ALA A 167 5.84 5.92 -14.18
C ALA A 167 6.52 7.20 -13.67
N GLN A 168 6.73 8.17 -14.57
CA GLN A 168 7.44 9.42 -14.28
C GLN A 168 6.81 10.20 -13.11
N GLU A 169 5.49 10.12 -12.98
CA GLU A 169 4.71 10.80 -11.95
C GLU A 169 5.07 10.35 -10.53
N TRP A 170 5.61 9.14 -10.33
CA TRP A 170 6.05 8.67 -9.02
C TRP A 170 7.49 9.05 -8.68
N CYS A 171 8.24 9.65 -9.62
CA CYS A 171 9.61 10.05 -9.37
C CYS A 171 9.68 11.25 -8.41
N GLY A 172 10.85 11.47 -7.82
CA GLY A 172 11.09 12.63 -6.97
C GLY A 172 10.65 12.43 -5.54
N ASP A 173 10.41 13.55 -4.86
CA ASP A 173 10.14 13.61 -3.42
C ASP A 173 8.86 14.39 -3.12
N ALA A 174 7.84 14.23 -3.99
CA ALA A 174 6.55 14.91 -3.89
C ALA A 174 6.64 16.45 -3.79
N ARG A 175 7.64 17.05 -4.45
CA ARG A 175 8.02 18.47 -4.32
C ARG A 175 7.11 19.42 -5.11
N ASN A 176 6.41 18.91 -6.11
CA ASN A 176 5.54 19.67 -7.00
C ASN A 176 4.43 18.79 -7.58
N GLU A 177 3.48 19.40 -8.28
CA GLU A 177 2.27 18.76 -8.82
C GLU A 177 2.49 17.61 -9.83
N ASN A 178 3.72 17.45 -10.34
CA ASN A 178 4.08 16.39 -11.28
C ASN A 178 4.73 15.16 -10.61
N GLU A 179 5.01 15.22 -9.31
CA GLU A 179 5.56 14.12 -8.50
C GLU A 179 4.47 13.57 -7.58
N TRP A 180 4.41 12.29 -7.25
CA TRP A 180 3.35 11.72 -6.40
C TRP A 180 3.90 11.35 -5.03
N ARG A 181 3.10 11.61 -3.99
CA ARG A 181 3.40 11.19 -2.62
C ARG A 181 2.94 9.76 -2.40
N ASP A 182 3.86 8.80 -2.30
CA ASP A 182 3.53 7.39 -2.10
C ASP A 182 4.50 6.71 -1.13
N THR A 183 4.11 5.56 -0.58
CA THR A 183 4.92 4.75 0.34
C THR A 183 5.03 3.33 -0.17
N HIS A 184 6.25 2.79 -0.15
CA HIS A 184 6.58 1.40 -0.43
C HIS A 184 7.35 0.82 0.75
N VAL A 185 7.60 -0.49 0.74
CA VAL A 185 8.32 -1.16 1.82
C VAL A 185 9.29 -2.17 1.24
N GLU A 186 10.55 -2.12 1.66
CA GLU A 186 11.48 -3.24 1.53
C GLU A 186 11.26 -4.22 2.69
N VAL A 187 11.19 -5.51 2.38
CA VAL A 187 10.94 -6.60 3.32
C VAL A 187 12.06 -7.64 3.20
N ARG A 188 12.63 -8.02 4.35
CA ARG A 188 13.58 -9.13 4.48
C ARG A 188 13.16 -10.05 5.62
N GLY A 189 13.49 -11.34 5.48
CA GLY A 189 13.11 -12.38 6.43
C GLY A 189 11.84 -13.14 5.99
N PRO A 190 11.24 -13.94 6.88
CA PRO A 190 10.23 -14.93 6.50
C PRO A 190 8.97 -14.40 5.79
N ALA A 191 8.65 -13.12 5.92
CA ALA A 191 7.52 -12.49 5.23
C ALA A 191 7.72 -12.38 3.70
N VAL A 192 8.95 -12.50 3.21
CA VAL A 192 9.27 -12.52 1.78
C VAL A 192 8.48 -13.63 1.07
N ASP A 193 8.33 -14.81 1.68
CA ASP A 193 7.54 -15.91 1.13
C ASP A 193 6.07 -15.54 0.94
N GLY A 194 5.50 -14.75 1.86
CA GLY A 194 4.13 -14.27 1.74
C GLY A 194 3.94 -13.33 0.54
N VAL A 195 4.93 -12.47 0.28
CA VAL A 195 4.95 -11.54 -0.85
C VAL A 195 5.21 -12.30 -2.16
N ALA A 196 6.16 -13.24 -2.17
CA ALA A 196 6.43 -14.13 -3.30
C ALA A 196 5.21 -14.99 -3.65
N ALA A 197 4.46 -15.46 -2.65
CA ALA A 197 3.22 -16.19 -2.86
C ALA A 197 2.11 -15.34 -3.49
N ALA A 198 2.16 -14.01 -3.38
CA ALA A 198 1.28 -13.12 -4.13
C ALA A 198 1.65 -13.13 -5.62
N PHE A 199 2.96 -13.11 -5.94
CA PHE A 199 3.46 -13.28 -7.31
C PHE A 199 3.12 -14.63 -7.92
N ALA A 200 3.47 -15.71 -7.23
CA ALA A 200 3.22 -17.07 -7.72
C ALA A 200 1.73 -17.29 -8.05
N GLN A 201 0.81 -16.76 -7.23
CA GLN A 201 -0.64 -16.88 -7.48
C GLN A 201 -1.05 -16.23 -8.83
N ASN A 202 -0.60 -15.01 -9.09
CA ASN A 202 -0.96 -14.31 -10.32
C ASN A 202 -0.21 -14.87 -11.54
N TRP A 203 1.03 -15.30 -11.35
CA TRP A 203 1.83 -15.95 -12.39
C TRP A 203 1.18 -17.26 -12.84
N ALA A 204 0.69 -18.06 -11.89
CA ALA A 204 -0.01 -19.32 -12.16
C ALA A 204 -1.26 -19.19 -13.04
N GLU A 205 -1.92 -18.02 -13.04
CA GLU A 205 -3.06 -17.78 -13.92
C GLU A 205 -2.67 -17.42 -15.36
N CYS A 206 -1.41 -17.01 -15.57
CA CYS A 206 -0.94 -16.38 -16.80
C CYS A 206 0.14 -17.17 -17.53
N HIS A 207 0.73 -18.17 -16.88
CA HIS A 207 1.86 -18.93 -17.39
C HIS A 207 1.72 -20.41 -17.00
N ASP A 208 2.13 -21.30 -17.90
CA ASP A 208 1.95 -22.76 -17.72
C ASP A 208 2.93 -23.34 -16.68
N GLU A 209 4.16 -22.81 -16.64
CA GLU A 209 5.17 -23.21 -15.67
C GLU A 209 5.08 -22.35 -14.41
N LEU A 210 4.77 -23.00 -13.28
CA LEU A 210 4.60 -22.38 -11.97
C LEU A 210 5.94 -22.14 -11.28
N PHE A 211 6.73 -23.22 -11.20
CA PHE A 211 8.04 -23.25 -10.61
C PHE A 211 9.00 -23.97 -11.57
N ASP A 212 10.22 -23.48 -11.66
CA ASP A 212 11.29 -24.05 -12.47
C ASP A 212 12.52 -24.42 -11.63
N GLU A 213 13.56 -24.94 -12.26
CA GLU A 213 14.79 -25.39 -11.59
C GLU A 213 15.56 -24.25 -10.87
N ARG A 214 15.17 -23.00 -11.09
CA ARG A 214 15.82 -21.82 -10.49
C ARG A 214 15.10 -21.32 -9.25
N ASP A 215 13.90 -21.82 -8.95
CA ASP A 215 13.24 -21.57 -7.67
C ASP A 215 13.92 -22.39 -6.57
N ARG A 216 14.52 -21.67 -5.61
CA ARG A 216 15.39 -22.21 -4.57
C ARG A 216 14.64 -22.54 -3.28
N PHE A 217 13.47 -21.92 -3.07
CA PHE A 217 12.69 -21.99 -1.83
C PHE A 217 13.57 -21.72 -0.61
N VAL A 218 14.20 -20.54 -0.61
CA VAL A 218 15.23 -20.16 0.38
C VAL A 218 14.67 -20.25 1.81
N GLU A 219 15.41 -20.90 2.70
CA GLU A 219 15.07 -20.90 4.12
C GLU A 219 15.40 -19.53 4.74
N HIS A 220 14.36 -18.83 5.19
CA HIS A 220 14.50 -17.50 5.76
C HIS A 220 15.00 -17.54 7.20
N ARG A 221 16.11 -16.84 7.45
CA ARG A 221 16.56 -16.53 8.80
C ARG A 221 15.89 -15.25 9.29
N PRO A 222 15.67 -15.10 10.62
CA PRO A 222 15.26 -13.82 11.18
C PRO A 222 16.26 -12.69 10.84
N GLN A 223 15.74 -11.57 10.34
CA GLN A 223 16.49 -10.36 9.96
C GLN A 223 16.11 -9.14 10.81
N GLY A 224 15.03 -9.23 11.59
CA GLY A 224 14.53 -8.16 12.46
C GLY A 224 13.57 -8.68 13.51
N ASN A 225 12.75 -7.81 14.11
CA ASN A 225 11.83 -8.16 15.20
C ASN A 225 10.35 -8.06 14.80
N ALA A 226 10.05 -7.55 13.60
CA ALA A 226 8.68 -7.27 13.22
C ALA A 226 7.89 -8.56 12.97
N ILE A 227 6.64 -8.55 13.45
CA ILE A 227 5.67 -9.60 13.17
C ILE A 227 4.87 -9.16 11.95
N VAL A 228 4.88 -9.95 10.88
CA VAL A 228 4.25 -9.60 9.61
C VAL A 228 3.31 -10.70 9.17
N GLN A 229 2.07 -10.33 8.90
CA GLN A 229 1.10 -11.15 8.19
C GLN A 229 0.91 -10.57 6.79
N VAL A 230 1.24 -11.35 5.76
CA VAL A 230 1.00 -10.96 4.37
C VAL A 230 -0.40 -11.42 3.97
N VAL A 231 -1.29 -10.48 3.71
CA VAL A 231 -2.68 -10.75 3.34
C VAL A 231 -2.86 -10.47 1.86
N ARG A 232 -3.37 -11.47 1.13
CA ARG A 232 -3.56 -11.44 -0.32
C ARG A 232 -5.05 -11.38 -0.62
N GLY A 233 -5.52 -10.25 -1.11
CA GLY A 233 -6.91 -10.06 -1.52
C GLY A 233 -7.11 -10.66 -2.91
N SER A 234 -8.11 -11.51 -3.08
CA SER A 234 -8.52 -12.03 -4.38
C SER A 234 -9.95 -11.59 -4.69
N ALA A 235 -10.22 -11.31 -5.95
CA ALA A 235 -11.52 -10.91 -6.47
C ALA A 235 -12.52 -12.10 -6.55
N SER A 236 -12.62 -12.87 -5.47
CA SER A 236 -13.52 -14.03 -5.39
C SER A 236 -14.83 -13.64 -4.68
N ILE A 237 -15.92 -14.30 -5.08
CA ILE A 237 -17.24 -14.08 -4.47
C ILE A 237 -17.21 -14.70 -3.08
N GLY A 238 -17.19 -13.88 -2.02
CA GLY A 238 -17.16 -14.37 -0.64
C GLY A 238 -16.50 -13.41 0.34
N TRP A 239 -16.06 -13.97 1.47
CA TRP A 239 -15.29 -13.28 2.52
C TRP A 239 -14.20 -12.39 1.91
N GLN A 240 -14.20 -11.11 2.26
CA GLN A 240 -13.25 -10.13 1.71
C GLN A 240 -12.16 -9.85 2.74
N ASP A 241 -11.01 -10.48 2.58
CA ASP A 241 -9.89 -10.39 3.53
C ASP A 241 -9.44 -8.95 3.79
N MET A 242 -9.44 -8.10 2.76
CA MET A 242 -9.12 -6.68 2.89
C MET A 242 -10.10 -5.93 3.79
N GLN A 243 -11.40 -6.22 3.65
CA GLN A 243 -12.41 -5.63 4.53
C GLN A 243 -12.23 -6.10 5.98
N THR A 244 -11.99 -7.40 6.17
CA THR A 244 -11.74 -8.00 7.48
C THR A 244 -10.50 -7.39 8.14
N LEU A 245 -9.42 -7.21 7.37
CA LEU A 245 -8.17 -6.61 7.83
C LEU A 245 -8.40 -5.19 8.37
N ILE A 246 -9.03 -4.32 7.57
CA ILE A 246 -9.33 -2.93 7.96
C ILE A 246 -10.31 -2.89 9.14
N ARG A 247 -11.31 -3.79 9.15
CA ARG A 247 -12.26 -3.91 10.25
C ARG A 247 -11.57 -4.24 11.56
N VAL A 248 -10.67 -5.23 11.57
CA VAL A 248 -9.94 -5.62 12.78
C VAL A 248 -9.09 -4.47 13.31
N MET A 249 -8.47 -3.68 12.42
CA MET A 249 -7.73 -2.47 12.82
C MET A 249 -8.64 -1.43 13.48
N LEU A 250 -9.78 -1.11 12.86
CA LEU A 250 -10.76 -0.17 13.42
C LEU A 250 -11.35 -0.64 14.74
N GLU A 251 -11.68 -1.92 14.89
CA GLU A 251 -12.23 -2.50 16.13
C GLU A 251 -11.16 -2.73 17.22
N SER A 252 -9.88 -2.67 16.87
CA SER A 252 -8.78 -2.84 17.83
C SER A 252 -8.16 -1.52 18.28
N ALA A 253 -8.42 -0.41 17.56
CA ALA A 253 -7.95 0.93 17.91
C ALA A 253 -8.55 1.42 19.23
N GLU A 254 -7.69 1.89 20.12
CA GLU A 254 -8.00 2.42 21.45
C GLU A 254 -7.66 3.91 21.60
N GLU A 255 -6.62 4.39 20.94
CA GLU A 255 -6.09 5.76 21.07
C GLU A 255 -6.18 6.53 19.76
N ARG A 256 -5.64 5.97 18.67
CA ARG A 256 -5.48 6.66 17.39
C ARG A 256 -5.61 5.69 16.22
N PHE A 257 -6.37 6.12 15.21
CA PHE A 257 -6.46 5.46 13.91
C PHE A 257 -6.18 6.49 12.82
N ARG A 258 -5.12 6.26 12.03
CA ARG A 258 -4.76 7.12 10.91
C ARG A 258 -4.89 6.35 9.60
N LEU A 259 -5.40 7.01 8.57
CA LEU A 259 -5.56 6.46 7.23
C LEU A 259 -5.08 7.47 6.19
N ALA A 260 -4.09 7.10 5.40
CA ALA A 260 -3.74 7.78 4.15
C ALA A 260 -4.15 6.90 2.97
N THR A 261 -5.00 7.40 2.07
CA THR A 261 -5.48 6.64 0.91
C THR A 261 -5.69 7.52 -0.32
N ALA A 262 -5.27 7.04 -1.48
CA ALA A 262 -5.46 7.72 -2.75
C ALA A 262 -6.93 7.84 -3.16
N TYR A 263 -7.68 6.74 -2.99
CA TYR A 263 -9.09 6.69 -3.32
C TYR A 263 -9.90 6.32 -2.07
N PHE A 264 -10.85 7.18 -1.71
CA PHE A 264 -11.71 7.03 -0.56
C PHE A 264 -13.17 7.09 -0.99
N SER A 265 -13.82 5.94 -1.04
CA SER A 265 -15.25 5.81 -1.39
C SER A 265 -15.89 4.70 -0.55
N PRO A 266 -15.81 4.79 0.80
CA PRO A 266 -16.24 3.74 1.71
C PRO A 266 -17.75 3.53 1.63
N ASP A 267 -18.20 2.29 1.72
CA ASP A 267 -19.63 1.99 1.81
C ASP A 267 -20.23 2.39 3.18
N ALA A 268 -21.54 2.21 3.32
CA ALA A 268 -22.23 2.60 4.56
C ALA A 268 -21.67 1.86 5.78
N TYR A 269 -21.22 0.62 5.61
CA TYR A 269 -20.63 -0.19 6.67
C TYR A 269 -19.33 0.44 7.19
N PHE A 270 -18.39 0.79 6.30
CA PHE A 270 -17.14 1.42 6.72
C PHE A 270 -17.33 2.85 7.26
N VAL A 271 -18.29 3.62 6.74
CA VAL A 271 -18.64 4.93 7.30
C VAL A 271 -19.15 4.78 8.74
N GLU A 272 -20.03 3.82 9.00
CA GLU A 272 -20.52 3.54 10.34
C GLU A 272 -19.39 3.07 11.27
N LEU A 273 -18.50 2.20 10.79
CA LEU A 273 -17.38 1.68 11.59
C LEU A 273 -16.36 2.78 11.95
N LEU A 274 -16.05 3.68 11.02
CA LEU A 274 -15.23 4.87 11.29
C LEU A 274 -15.88 5.78 12.34
N CYS A 275 -17.18 6.04 12.19
CA CYS A 275 -17.91 6.84 13.17
C CYS A 275 -18.05 6.16 14.54
N ALA A 276 -18.26 4.85 14.59
CA ALA A 276 -18.26 4.09 15.83
C ALA A 276 -16.90 4.20 16.53
N THR A 277 -15.81 4.10 15.77
CA THR A 277 -14.44 4.25 16.29
C THR A 277 -14.21 5.64 16.88
N ALA A 278 -14.56 6.71 16.15
CA ALA A 278 -14.46 8.07 16.67
C ALA A 278 -15.32 8.29 17.93
N ARG A 279 -16.55 7.74 17.97
CA ARG A 279 -17.44 7.83 19.14
C ARG A 279 -16.93 7.09 20.38
N ARG A 280 -16.04 6.10 20.22
CA ARG A 280 -15.34 5.46 21.35
C ARG A 280 -14.27 6.34 21.99
N GLY A 281 -13.98 7.52 21.41
CA GLY A 281 -12.93 8.43 21.87
C GLY A 281 -11.60 8.27 21.15
N VAL A 282 -11.51 7.37 20.18
CA VAL A 282 -10.31 7.17 19.35
C VAL A 282 -10.12 8.37 18.42
N ALA A 283 -8.92 8.91 18.32
CA ALA A 283 -8.58 9.95 17.37
C ALA A 283 -8.52 9.37 15.94
N VAL A 284 -9.55 9.61 15.13
CA VAL A 284 -9.62 9.14 13.74
C VAL A 284 -9.22 10.25 12.78
N GLU A 285 -8.13 10.06 12.05
CA GLU A 285 -7.56 11.03 11.11
C GLU A 285 -7.41 10.40 9.72
N ILE A 286 -7.99 11.05 8.70
CA ILE A 286 -7.97 10.56 7.32
C ILE A 286 -7.29 11.60 6.43
N LEU A 287 -6.24 11.21 5.72
CA LEU A 287 -5.50 12.00 4.77
C LEU A 287 -5.82 11.57 3.33
N LEU A 288 -6.31 12.50 2.53
CA LEU A 288 -6.80 12.27 1.16
C LEU A 288 -6.15 13.22 0.17
N PRO A 289 -6.18 12.92 -1.15
CA PRO A 289 -5.77 13.88 -2.17
C PRO A 289 -6.57 15.19 -2.10
N GLY A 290 -5.86 16.31 -2.18
CA GLY A 290 -6.45 17.64 -2.30
C GLY A 290 -6.64 18.07 -3.76
N PRO A 291 -6.12 19.23 -4.18
CA PRO A 291 -6.37 19.78 -5.52
C PRO A 291 -5.75 18.95 -6.66
N HIS A 292 -4.65 18.27 -6.40
CA HIS A 292 -3.96 17.41 -7.36
C HIS A 292 -4.47 15.96 -7.22
N THR A 293 -5.32 15.54 -8.17
CA THR A 293 -5.86 14.18 -8.21
C THR A 293 -6.03 13.73 -9.66
N ASP A 294 -5.61 12.51 -9.95
CA ASP A 294 -5.73 11.88 -11.26
C ASP A 294 -7.19 11.52 -11.59
N LYS A 295 -8.01 11.23 -10.57
CA LYS A 295 -9.42 10.83 -10.71
C LYS A 295 -10.34 11.68 -9.83
N ARG A 296 -10.66 12.89 -10.31
CA ARG A 296 -11.64 13.79 -9.68
C ARG A 296 -12.98 13.13 -9.37
N VAL A 297 -13.42 12.20 -10.21
CA VAL A 297 -14.69 11.47 -10.01
C VAL A 297 -14.64 10.61 -8.75
N CYS A 298 -13.52 9.92 -8.48
CA CYS A 298 -13.33 9.15 -7.25
C CYS A 298 -13.33 10.05 -6.01
N GLN A 299 -12.67 11.20 -6.09
CA GLN A 299 -12.66 12.19 -5.01
C GLN A 299 -14.08 12.68 -4.69
N MET A 300 -14.87 13.00 -5.71
CA MET A 300 -16.27 13.43 -5.56
C MET A 300 -17.17 12.35 -4.96
N ALA A 301 -16.94 11.08 -5.29
CA ALA A 301 -17.67 9.96 -4.69
C ALA A 301 -17.41 9.87 -3.17
N GLY A 302 -16.18 10.12 -2.73
CA GLY A 302 -15.80 10.17 -1.32
C GLY A 302 -16.35 11.36 -0.55
N GLN A 303 -16.33 12.54 -1.18
CA GLN A 303 -16.78 13.82 -0.62
C GLN A 303 -18.23 13.80 -0.09
N HIS A 304 -19.08 12.93 -0.66
CA HIS A 304 -20.42 12.69 -0.16
C HIS A 304 -20.46 12.27 1.31
N HIS A 305 -19.47 11.51 1.79
CA HIS A 305 -19.43 10.96 3.14
C HIS A 305 -18.76 11.88 4.17
N TYR A 306 -18.09 12.95 3.72
CA TYR A 306 -17.35 13.84 4.61
C TYR A 306 -18.25 14.50 5.65
N GLU A 307 -19.49 14.82 5.30
CA GLU A 307 -20.44 15.42 6.25
C GLU A 307 -20.75 14.47 7.41
N SER A 308 -21.03 13.20 7.13
CA SER A 308 -21.29 12.17 8.16
C SER A 308 -20.07 11.91 9.02
N LEU A 309 -18.89 11.80 8.40
CA LEU A 309 -17.63 11.50 9.09
C LEU A 309 -17.20 12.66 10.00
N THR A 310 -17.21 13.89 9.49
CA THR A 310 -16.84 15.06 10.30
C THR A 310 -17.84 15.32 11.41
N ALA A 311 -19.13 15.02 11.22
CA ALA A 311 -20.14 15.14 12.26
C ALA A 311 -19.95 14.16 13.43
N CYS A 312 -19.28 13.01 13.21
CA CYS A 312 -18.99 12.04 14.26
C CYS A 312 -17.59 12.18 14.88
N GLY A 313 -16.84 13.22 14.52
CA GLY A 313 -15.53 13.54 15.10
C GLY A 313 -14.32 13.09 14.30
N VAL A 314 -14.51 12.50 13.12
CA VAL A 314 -13.40 12.14 12.21
C VAL A 314 -12.79 13.41 11.63
N LYS A 315 -11.46 13.53 11.69
CA LYS A 315 -10.73 14.61 11.03
C LYS A 315 -10.33 14.19 9.62
N ILE A 316 -10.65 15.01 8.63
CA ILE A 316 -10.30 14.75 7.23
C ILE A 316 -9.37 15.86 6.74
N TYR A 317 -8.20 15.46 6.26
CA TYR A 317 -7.16 16.33 5.72
C TYR A 317 -7.05 16.13 4.21
N GLN A 318 -6.82 17.22 3.49
CA GLN A 318 -6.52 17.22 2.07
C GLN A 318 -5.06 17.62 1.84
N TYR A 319 -4.28 16.69 1.30
CA TYR A 319 -2.89 16.91 0.95
C TYR A 319 -2.78 17.91 -0.20
N GLN A 320 -2.04 19.01 0.03
CA GLN A 320 -1.98 20.15 -0.90
C GLN A 320 -0.86 20.08 -1.93
N PRO A 321 0.37 19.64 -1.63
CA PRO A 321 1.50 19.83 -2.55
C PRO A 321 1.35 19.11 -3.88
N THR A 322 0.82 17.88 -3.84
CA THR A 322 0.70 17.03 -5.02
C THR A 322 -0.32 15.89 -4.81
N MET A 323 -0.35 14.91 -5.70
CA MET A 323 -1.18 13.72 -5.63
C MET A 323 -0.74 12.83 -4.46
N MET A 324 -1.64 12.59 -3.51
CA MET A 324 -1.47 11.61 -2.43
C MET A 324 -1.86 10.21 -2.92
N HIS A 325 -0.88 9.33 -3.12
CA HIS A 325 -1.10 7.97 -3.59
C HIS A 325 -0.83 6.89 -2.53
N ALA A 326 -0.47 7.23 -1.30
CA ALA A 326 -0.23 6.24 -0.25
C ALA A 326 -1.48 5.38 0.07
N LYS A 327 -1.27 4.16 0.62
CA LYS A 327 -2.28 3.27 1.21
C LYS A 327 -1.78 2.73 2.52
N VAL A 328 -1.86 3.58 3.55
CA VAL A 328 -1.27 3.32 4.86
C VAL A 328 -2.32 3.52 5.92
N ILE A 329 -2.40 2.57 6.84
CA ILE A 329 -3.15 2.69 8.09
C ILE A 329 -2.18 2.49 9.24
N THR A 330 -2.23 3.35 10.26
CA THR A 330 -1.52 3.13 11.54
C THR A 330 -2.53 3.14 12.68
N VAL A 331 -2.30 2.28 13.67
CA VAL A 331 -3.16 2.10 14.85
C VAL A 331 -2.32 2.12 16.11
N ASP A 332 -2.67 3.04 17.01
CA ASP A 332 -2.14 3.16 18.38
C ASP A 332 -0.61 3.13 18.50
N GLN A 333 0.13 3.45 17.42
CA GLN A 333 1.60 3.35 17.30
C GLN A 333 2.16 1.92 17.43
N VAL A 334 1.31 0.88 17.37
CA VAL A 334 1.73 -0.52 17.57
C VAL A 334 1.52 -1.40 16.35
N ALA A 335 0.69 -0.97 15.40
CA ALA A 335 0.34 -1.74 14.23
C ALA A 335 0.14 -0.87 13.00
N ALA A 336 0.53 -1.39 11.84
CA ALA A 336 0.36 -0.75 10.55
C ALA A 336 -0.22 -1.70 9.51
N LEU A 337 -1.03 -1.16 8.59
CA LEU A 337 -1.33 -1.79 7.31
C LEU A 337 -0.70 -0.98 6.18
N ILE A 338 0.04 -1.63 5.30
CA ILE A 338 0.65 -1.00 4.13
C ILE A 338 0.65 -1.95 2.93
N GLY A 339 0.36 -1.43 1.74
CA GLY A 339 0.27 -2.25 0.53
C GLY A 339 -0.44 -1.52 -0.61
N SER A 340 -1.21 -2.27 -1.40
CA SER A 340 -1.84 -1.75 -2.61
C SER A 340 -3.32 -1.36 -2.45
N THR A 341 -3.99 -1.79 -1.37
CA THR A 341 -5.45 -1.66 -1.16
C THR A 341 -5.89 -0.24 -0.87
N ASN A 342 -6.76 0.33 -1.70
CA ASN A 342 -7.46 1.58 -1.41
C ASN A 342 -8.74 1.33 -0.57
N LEU A 343 -9.22 2.36 0.12
CA LEU A 343 -10.53 2.32 0.79
C LEU A 343 -11.69 2.73 -0.17
N ASN A 344 -11.80 2.03 -1.29
CA ASN A 344 -12.94 2.13 -2.22
C ASN A 344 -13.54 0.74 -2.48
N ARG A 345 -14.78 0.73 -2.97
CA ARG A 345 -15.49 -0.52 -3.23
C ARG A 345 -14.74 -1.42 -4.21
N ARG A 346 -14.07 -0.82 -5.21
CA ARG A 346 -13.30 -1.59 -6.19
C ARG A 346 -12.14 -2.38 -5.58
N SER A 347 -11.25 -1.74 -4.81
CA SER A 347 -10.12 -2.44 -4.17
C SER A 347 -10.60 -3.49 -3.17
N LEU A 348 -11.74 -3.26 -2.51
CA LEU A 348 -12.28 -4.20 -1.53
C LEU A 348 -12.99 -5.40 -2.17
N ASP A 349 -13.79 -5.19 -3.22
CA ASP A 349 -14.66 -6.21 -3.82
C ASP A 349 -14.07 -6.92 -5.05
N HIS A 350 -13.14 -6.29 -5.78
CA HIS A 350 -12.88 -6.65 -7.19
C HIS A 350 -11.43 -6.70 -7.63
N ASP A 351 -10.52 -5.98 -6.98
CA ASP A 351 -9.11 -5.99 -7.39
C ASP A 351 -8.33 -7.03 -6.61
N GLU A 352 -7.30 -7.59 -7.25
CA GLU A 352 -6.31 -8.38 -6.54
C GLU A 352 -5.34 -7.44 -5.85
N GLU A 353 -5.19 -7.62 -4.54
CA GLU A 353 -4.45 -6.71 -3.67
C GLU A 353 -3.49 -7.48 -2.77
N VAL A 354 -2.49 -6.78 -2.24
CA VAL A 354 -1.57 -7.30 -1.23
C VAL A 354 -1.41 -6.24 -0.15
N MET A 355 -1.51 -6.66 1.11
CA MET A 355 -1.31 -5.80 2.27
C MET A 355 -0.45 -6.53 3.30
N LEU A 356 0.49 -5.80 3.87
CA LEU A 356 1.24 -6.22 5.04
C LEU A 356 0.51 -5.71 6.27
N ALA A 357 0.09 -6.62 7.16
CA ALA A 357 -0.23 -6.28 8.53
C ALA A 357 1.04 -6.44 9.38
N VAL A 358 1.57 -5.32 9.84
CA VAL A 358 2.83 -5.22 10.56
C VAL A 358 2.53 -4.88 12.02
N LEU A 359 3.08 -5.65 12.94
CA LEU A 359 3.04 -5.37 14.37
C LEU A 359 4.49 -5.11 14.82
N ASP A 360 4.84 -3.82 14.84
CA ASP A 360 6.17 -3.32 15.15
C ASP A 360 6.08 -1.82 15.46
N GLU A 361 6.54 -1.41 16.64
CA GLU A 361 6.42 -0.02 17.11
C GLU A 361 7.31 0.93 16.31
N GLU A 362 8.53 0.51 15.97
CA GLU A 362 9.52 1.34 15.27
C GLU A 362 9.06 1.63 13.84
N PHE A 363 8.62 0.59 13.13
CA PHE A 363 8.05 0.72 11.78
C PHE A 363 6.77 1.58 11.79
N THR A 364 5.90 1.39 12.79
CA THR A 364 4.66 2.18 12.90
C THR A 364 4.97 3.65 13.21
N ALA A 365 5.96 3.93 14.07
CA ALA A 365 6.42 5.28 14.37
C ALA A 365 6.95 5.99 13.13
N ALA A 366 7.77 5.33 12.31
CA ALA A 366 8.26 5.91 11.05
C ALA A 366 7.12 6.28 10.08
N LEU A 367 6.07 5.44 10.00
CA LEU A 367 4.88 5.76 9.20
C LEU A 367 4.04 6.90 9.80
N ASP A 368 3.98 7.00 11.12
CA ASP A 368 3.33 8.12 11.81
C ASP A 368 4.09 9.44 11.58
N GLU A 369 5.42 9.42 11.58
CA GLU A 369 6.26 10.59 11.24
C GLU A 369 6.01 11.05 9.80
N HIS A 370 5.93 10.11 8.84
CA HIS A 370 5.54 10.42 7.48
C HIS A 370 4.16 11.08 7.40
N PHE A 371 3.18 10.55 8.14
CA PHE A 371 1.83 11.08 8.17
C PHE A 371 1.77 12.48 8.81
N ASP A 372 2.52 12.72 9.88
CA ASP A 372 2.59 14.03 10.55
C ASP A 372 3.24 15.09 9.63
N ALA A 373 4.29 14.72 8.90
CA ALA A 373 4.89 15.59 7.89
C ALA A 373 3.90 15.90 6.76
N ASP A 374 3.11 14.91 6.31
CA ASP A 374 2.12 15.11 5.25
C ASP A 374 0.93 15.98 5.75
N ILE A 375 0.51 15.85 7.01
CA ILE A 375 -0.53 16.71 7.61
C ILE A 375 -0.08 18.17 7.76
N ALA A 376 1.20 18.42 8.05
CA ALA A 376 1.73 19.77 8.23
C ALA A 376 1.54 20.66 6.98
N VAL A 377 1.47 20.04 5.81
CA VAL A 377 1.23 20.69 4.50
C VAL A 377 -0.17 20.40 3.95
N SER A 378 -1.10 19.94 4.79
CA SER A 378 -2.47 19.60 4.41
C SER A 378 -3.50 20.60 4.94
N GLU A 379 -4.64 20.69 4.26
CA GLU A 379 -5.79 21.47 4.73
C GLU A 379 -6.80 20.59 5.47
N LEU A 380 -7.21 21.00 6.67
CA LEU A 380 -8.29 20.36 7.41
C LEU A 380 -9.65 20.74 6.83
N ILE A 381 -10.46 19.74 6.47
CA ILE A 381 -11.87 19.93 6.11
C ILE A 381 -12.67 20.32 7.36
N ARG A 382 -13.05 21.59 7.45
CA ARG A 382 -13.86 22.09 8.57
C ARG A 382 -15.34 21.73 8.35
N ALA A 383 -15.94 21.08 9.34
CA ALA A 383 -17.32 20.57 9.28
C ALA A 383 -18.35 21.68 8.97
N ASP A 384 -18.19 22.85 9.58
CA ASP A 384 -19.05 24.03 9.40
C ASP A 384 -19.02 24.58 7.97
N ARG A 385 -17.82 24.66 7.37
CA ARG A 385 -17.62 25.07 5.98
C ARG A 385 -18.15 24.02 5.01
N TRP A 386 -17.88 22.73 5.27
CA TRP A 386 -18.32 21.63 4.42
C TRP A 386 -19.85 21.50 4.35
N LYS A 387 -20.53 21.72 5.48
CA LYS A 387 -22.00 21.73 5.53
C LYS A 387 -22.61 22.85 4.66
N ARG A 388 -21.90 23.96 4.51
CA ARG A 388 -22.31 25.13 3.70
C ARG A 388 -21.84 25.08 2.24
N ARG A 389 -21.32 23.95 1.76
CA ARG A 389 -20.85 23.81 0.37
C ARG A 389 -21.97 24.08 -0.65
N SER A 390 -21.57 24.54 -1.83
CA SER A 390 -22.49 25.04 -2.86
C SER A 390 -23.47 23.97 -3.35
N VAL A 391 -24.66 24.39 -3.78
CA VAL A 391 -25.67 23.49 -4.36
C VAL A 391 -25.13 22.78 -5.61
N ILE A 392 -24.28 23.46 -6.39
CA ILE A 392 -23.60 22.88 -7.56
C ILE A 392 -22.67 21.74 -7.13
N GLN A 393 -21.91 21.90 -6.04
CA GLN A 393 -21.05 20.85 -5.51
C GLN A 393 -21.88 19.64 -5.05
N ARG A 394 -22.99 19.86 -4.36
CA ARG A 394 -23.91 18.78 -3.94
C ARG A 394 -24.53 18.03 -5.12
N ALA A 395 -24.96 18.75 -6.16
CA ALA A 395 -25.51 18.14 -7.37
C ALA A 395 -24.46 17.28 -8.10
N ARG A 396 -23.21 17.77 -8.16
CA ARG A 396 -22.06 17.05 -8.71
C ARG A 396 -21.72 15.78 -7.91
N GLU A 397 -21.71 15.84 -6.58
CA GLU A 397 -21.57 14.67 -5.69
C GLU A 397 -22.68 13.63 -5.97
N ALA A 398 -23.93 14.07 -6.06
CA ALA A 398 -25.08 13.20 -6.31
C ALA A 398 -25.03 12.53 -7.70
N ALA A 399 -24.57 13.25 -8.72
CA ALA A 399 -24.48 12.74 -10.10
C ALA A 399 -23.47 11.58 -10.26
N VAL A 400 -22.48 11.48 -9.36
CA VAL A 400 -21.47 10.41 -9.38
C VAL A 400 -21.94 9.13 -8.67
N GLN A 401 -23.03 9.18 -7.88
CA GLN A 401 -23.53 8.04 -7.12
C GLN A 401 -23.82 6.78 -7.97
N PRO A 402 -24.45 6.86 -9.16
CA PRO A 402 -24.78 5.67 -9.94
C PRO A 402 -23.53 4.93 -10.47
N ILE A 403 -22.43 5.65 -10.71
CA ILE A 403 -21.18 5.07 -11.24
C ILE A 403 -20.22 4.64 -10.14
N ARG A 404 -20.50 4.99 -8.88
CA ARG A 404 -19.67 4.67 -7.72
C ARG A 404 -19.36 3.18 -7.58
N ARG A 405 -20.27 2.30 -7.99
CA ARG A 405 -20.05 0.84 -7.93
C ARG A 405 -18.88 0.38 -8.82
N PHE A 406 -18.49 1.18 -9.80
CA PHE A 406 -17.40 0.89 -10.75
C PHE A 406 -16.10 1.66 -10.44
N LEU A 407 -16.12 2.55 -9.44
CA LEU A 407 -14.99 3.37 -8.98
C LEU A 407 -14.36 2.75 -7.73
#